data_AF-A0A0D2BFC3-F1
#
_entry.id   AF-A0A0D2BFC3-F1
#
_cell.length_a   1.000
_cell.length_b   1.000
_cell.length_c   1.000
_cell.angle_alpha   90.00
_cell.angle_beta   90.00
_cell.angle_gamma   90.00
#
_symmetry.space_group_name_H-M   'P 1'
#
loop_
_entity.id
_entity.type
_entity.pdbx_description
1 polymer ?
#
loop_
_entity_poly.entity_id
_entity_poly.type
_entity_poly.pdbx_seq_one_letter_code
_entity_poly.pdbx_strand_id
1 'polypeptide(L)'
;MPSAVSQSPPPLRKWERPARTKYDLDWADIEVIDLSTFDEPGGKEKLADQLRDAVHKTGFFSVTGTGLTEDEVQRQYDIGQGFFRLAA
;
A
#
# COMPACT_ATOMS: atom_id res chain seq x y z
N MET A 1 18.48 41.08 11.21
CA MET A 1 18.57 39.61 11.25
C MET A 1 18.41 39.11 9.82
N PRO A 2 19.41 38.47 9.19
CA PRO A 2 19.18 37.83 7.90
C PRO A 2 18.19 36.69 8.12
N SER A 3 17.02 36.76 7.49
CA SER A 3 16.01 35.70 7.55
C SER A 3 16.60 34.41 6.99
N ALA A 4 16.59 33.34 7.79
CA ALA A 4 16.82 31.99 7.30
C ALA A 4 15.71 31.65 6.30
N VAL A 5 16.02 31.72 5.01
CA VAL A 5 15.13 31.24 3.96
C VAL A 5 15.03 29.72 4.16
N SER A 6 13.89 29.25 4.66
CA SER A 6 13.59 27.81 4.65
C SER A 6 13.54 27.36 3.21
N GLN A 7 14.61 26.75 2.72
CA GLN A 7 14.59 26.12 1.41
C GLN A 7 13.63 24.93 1.49
N SER A 8 12.47 25.06 0.85
CA SER A 8 11.56 23.93 0.67
C SER A 8 12.30 22.83 -0.10
N PRO A 9 12.22 21.57 0.35
CA PRO A 9 12.81 20.46 -0.39
C PRO A 9 12.33 20.46 -1.84
N PRO A 10 13.20 20.14 -2.81
CA PRO A 10 12.78 20.02 -4.20
C PRO A 10 11.64 18.99 -4.32
N PRO A 11 10.66 19.24 -5.21
CA PRO A 11 9.53 18.34 -5.37
C PRO A 11 10.00 16.96 -5.83
N LEU A 12 9.42 15.92 -5.25
CA LEU A 12 9.74 14.55 -5.58
C LEU A 12 9.12 14.16 -6.92
N ARG A 13 9.84 13.35 -7.69
CA ARG A 13 9.32 12.77 -8.93
C ARG A 13 8.28 11.72 -8.58
N LYS A 14 7.19 11.66 -9.34
CA LYS A 14 6.20 10.59 -9.23
C LYS A 14 6.84 9.27 -9.61
N TRP A 15 6.73 8.28 -8.75
CA TRP A 15 7.16 6.91 -9.02
C TRP A 15 6.19 6.25 -10.01
N GLU A 16 6.74 5.63 -11.04
CA GLU A 16 5.97 4.92 -12.06
C GLU A 16 5.99 3.42 -11.77
N ARG A 17 4.80 2.83 -11.68
CA ARG A 17 4.65 1.40 -11.46
C ARG A 17 5.15 0.62 -12.68
N PRO A 18 5.91 -0.47 -12.50
CA PRO A 18 6.32 -1.32 -13.61
C PRO A 18 5.10 -1.93 -14.32
N ALA A 19 5.25 -2.20 -15.61
CA ALA A 19 4.24 -2.91 -16.38
C ALA A 19 3.97 -4.30 -15.78
N ARG A 20 2.72 -4.76 -15.87
CA ARG A 20 2.36 -6.11 -15.47
C ARG A 20 3.11 -7.15 -16.33
N THR A 21 3.31 -8.34 -15.76
CA THR A 21 3.86 -9.48 -16.51
C THR A 21 3.02 -9.79 -17.74
N LYS A 22 3.68 -10.23 -18.82
CA LYS A 22 3.03 -10.70 -20.05
C LYS A 22 2.87 -12.22 -20.08
N TYR A 23 3.43 -12.91 -19.09
CA TYR A 23 3.34 -14.36 -18.97
C TYR A 23 2.05 -14.73 -18.26
N ASP A 24 1.38 -15.74 -18.80
CA ASP A 24 0.29 -16.42 -18.10
C ASP A 24 0.91 -17.38 -17.08
N LEU A 25 0.62 -17.13 -15.80
CA LEU A 25 1.20 -17.86 -14.67
C LEU A 25 0.05 -18.39 -13.83
N ASP A 26 0.21 -19.59 -13.30
CA ASP A 26 -0.76 -20.17 -12.37
C ASP A 26 -0.58 -19.51 -10.98
N TRP A 27 -1.30 -18.42 -10.77
CA TRP A 27 -1.22 -17.64 -9.53
C TRP A 27 -1.97 -18.33 -8.39
N ALA A 28 -1.44 -18.20 -7.18
CA ALA A 28 -2.18 -18.62 -5.99
C ALA A 28 -3.44 -17.75 -5.81
N ASP A 29 -4.54 -18.38 -5.40
CA ASP A 29 -5.79 -17.69 -5.06
C ASP A 29 -5.69 -17.08 -3.66
N ILE A 30 -5.20 -15.83 -3.61
CA ILE A 30 -4.94 -15.09 -2.38
C ILE A 30 -6.18 -14.31 -1.98
N GLU A 31 -6.68 -14.56 -0.76
CA GLU A 31 -7.84 -13.86 -0.20
C GLU A 31 -7.61 -12.33 -0.15
N VAL A 32 -8.64 -11.57 -0.55
CA VAL A 32 -8.69 -10.11 -0.41
C VAL A 32 -9.71 -9.75 0.66
N ILE A 33 -9.23 -9.21 1.77
CA ILE A 33 -10.04 -8.84 2.94
C ILE A 33 -10.44 -7.37 2.84
N ASP A 34 -11.74 -7.08 2.80
CA ASP A 34 -12.23 -5.71 2.72
C ASP A 34 -12.51 -5.11 4.10
N LEU A 35 -11.65 -4.20 4.56
CA LEU A 35 -11.76 -3.58 5.87
C LEU A 35 -12.88 -2.52 5.93
N SER A 36 -13.52 -2.19 4.81
CA SER A 36 -14.62 -1.23 4.78
C SER A 36 -15.81 -1.66 5.66
N THR A 37 -15.99 -2.97 5.89
CA THR A 37 -17.07 -3.54 6.69
C THR A 37 -16.75 -3.63 8.18
N PHE A 38 -15.63 -3.06 8.64
CA PHE A 38 -15.14 -3.25 10.01
C PHE A 38 -16.12 -2.76 11.09
N ASP A 39 -16.82 -1.65 10.83
CA ASP A 39 -17.77 -1.05 11.77
C ASP A 39 -19.20 -1.59 11.64
N GLU A 40 -19.44 -2.51 10.70
CA GLU A 40 -20.74 -3.17 10.57
C GLU A 40 -21.00 -4.11 11.76
N PRO A 41 -22.27 -4.31 12.20
CA PRO A 41 -22.58 -5.29 13.23
C PRO A 41 -22.12 -6.70 12.83
N GLY A 42 -21.23 -7.30 13.62
CA GLY A 42 -20.62 -8.60 13.31
C GLY A 42 -19.45 -8.55 12.32
N GLY A 43 -19.07 -7.36 11.84
CA GLY A 43 -18.03 -7.17 10.84
C GLY A 43 -16.65 -7.58 11.35
N LYS A 44 -16.33 -7.28 12.61
CA LYS A 44 -15.03 -7.62 13.22
C LYS A 44 -14.83 -9.13 13.33
N GLU A 45 -15.86 -9.85 13.75
CA GLU A 45 -15.85 -11.30 13.88
C GLU A 45 -15.66 -11.95 12.51
N LYS A 46 -16.40 -11.48 11.51
CA LYS A 46 -16.29 -11.96 10.12
C LYS A 46 -14.90 -11.70 9.53
N LEU A 47 -14.36 -10.48 9.69
CA LEU A 47 -13.03 -10.13 9.19
C LEU A 47 -11.93 -10.94 9.90
N ALA A 48 -12.07 -11.19 11.21
CA ALA A 48 -11.14 -12.03 11.96
C ALA A 48 -11.17 -13.49 11.49
N ASP A 49 -12.35 -14.02 11.18
CA ASP A 49 -12.51 -15.35 10.61
C ASP A 49 -11.87 -15.47 9.21
N GLN A 50 -12.08 -14.46 8.34
CA GLN A 50 -11.44 -14.41 7.02
C GLN A 50 -9.91 -14.35 7.13
N LEU A 51 -9.40 -13.50 8.03
CA LEU A 51 -7.96 -13.39 8.28
C LEU A 51 -7.38 -14.72 8.77
N ARG A 52 -8.05 -15.37 9.72
CA ARG A 52 -7.63 -16.69 10.24
C ARG A 52 -7.55 -17.70 9.09
N ASP A 53 -8.59 -17.78 8.27
CA ASP A 53 -8.66 -18.71 7.15
C ASP A 53 -7.57 -18.46 6.11
N ALA A 54 -7.33 -17.20 5.73
CA ALA A 54 -6.30 -16.83 4.78
C ALA A 54 -4.89 -17.20 5.28
N VAL A 55 -4.60 -16.91 6.55
CA VAL A 55 -3.31 -17.25 7.18
C VAL A 55 -3.09 -18.77 7.20
N HIS A 56 -4.12 -19.57 7.47
CA HIS A 56 -3.97 -21.03 7.53
C HIS A 56 -3.92 -21.72 6.17
N LYS A 57 -4.63 -21.19 5.15
CA LYS A 57 -4.72 -21.82 3.82
C LYS A 57 -3.55 -21.45 2.92
N THR A 58 -3.31 -20.15 2.76
CA THR A 58 -2.34 -19.62 1.80
C THR A 58 -1.14 -18.97 2.49
N GLY A 59 -1.31 -18.50 3.73
CA GLY A 59 -0.29 -17.74 4.46
C GLY A 59 -0.11 -16.31 3.95
N PHE A 60 -0.89 -15.90 2.95
CA PHE A 60 -0.87 -14.58 2.34
C PHE A 60 -2.29 -14.06 2.16
N PHE A 61 -2.47 -12.75 2.26
CA PHE A 61 -3.73 -12.05 2.00
C PHE A 61 -3.43 -10.62 1.56
N SER A 62 -4.40 -10.01 0.86
CA SER A 62 -4.40 -8.57 0.56
C SER A 62 -5.52 -7.88 1.33
N VAL A 63 -5.41 -6.57 1.52
CA VAL A 63 -6.46 -5.77 2.18
C VAL A 63 -6.92 -4.62 1.31
N THR A 64 -8.23 -4.35 1.31
CA THR A 64 -8.86 -3.15 0.73
C THR A 64 -9.61 -2.39 1.81
N GLY A 65 -10.17 -1.21 1.48
CA GLY A 65 -10.95 -0.43 2.44
C GLY A 65 -10.12 0.07 3.63
N THR A 66 -8.80 0.24 3.46
CA THR A 66 -7.87 0.62 4.53
C THR A 66 -8.02 2.07 4.99
N GLY A 67 -8.82 2.87 4.29
CA GLY A 67 -8.93 4.32 4.48
C GLY A 67 -7.77 5.11 3.88
N LEU A 68 -6.75 4.45 3.30
CA LEU A 68 -5.65 5.12 2.60
C LEU A 68 -6.05 5.42 1.16
N THR A 69 -5.84 6.67 0.74
CA THR A 69 -6.03 7.10 -0.63
C THR A 69 -4.88 6.65 -1.53
N GLU A 70 -5.13 6.56 -2.84
CA GLU A 70 -4.07 6.24 -3.82
C GLU A 70 -2.93 7.27 -3.80
N ASP A 71 -3.25 8.55 -3.58
CA ASP A 71 -2.26 9.62 -3.49
C ASP A 71 -1.35 9.49 -2.26
N GLU A 72 -1.89 9.07 -1.11
CA GLU A 72 -1.08 8.80 0.09
C GLU A 72 -0.14 7.62 -0.12
N VAL A 73 -0.62 6.56 -0.77
CA VAL A 73 0.21 5.40 -1.12
C VAL A 73 1.29 5.80 -2.12
N GLN A 74 0.92 6.51 -3.18
CA GLN A 74 1.83 7.02 -4.21
C GLN A 74 2.92 7.90 -3.60
N ARG A 75 2.56 8.78 -2.65
CA ARG A 75 3.50 9.65 -1.94
C ARG A 75 4.61 8.84 -1.28
N GLN A 76 4.33 7.68 -0.68
CA GLN A 76 5.35 6.83 -0.06
C GLN A 76 6.33 6.26 -1.10
N TYR A 77 5.83 5.83 -2.26
CA TYR A 77 6.68 5.38 -3.36
C TYR A 77 7.57 6.50 -3.91
N ASP A 78 7.05 7.72 -4.01
CA ASP A 78 7.80 8.90 -4.45
C ASP A 78 8.95 9.22 -3.48
N ILE A 79 8.71 9.10 -2.16
CA ILE A 79 9.76 9.25 -1.12
C ILE A 79 10.82 8.18 -1.28
N GLY A 80 10.41 6.91 -1.38
CA GLY A 80 11.34 5.80 -1.52
C GLY A 80 12.22 5.96 -2.76
N GLN A 81 11.63 6.28 -3.92
CA GLN A 81 12.36 6.54 -5.15
C GLN A 81 13.33 7.73 -5.00
N GLY A 82 12.90 8.80 -4.34
CA GLY A 82 13.74 9.96 -4.05
C GLY A 82 14.95 9.63 -3.18
N PHE A 83 14.72 8.87 -2.10
CA PHE A 83 15.77 8.45 -1.17
C PHE A 83 16.85 7.62 -1.88
N PHE A 84 16.46 6.61 -2.67
CA PHE A 84 17.41 5.77 -3.42
C PHE A 84 18.12 6.50 -4.57
N ARG A 85 17.77 7.75 -4.87
CA ARG A 85 18.43 8.60 -5.86
C ARG A 85 19.37 9.64 -5.27
N LEU A 86 19.51 9.71 -3.94
CA LEU A 86 20.48 10.58 -3.31
C LEU A 86 21.90 10.15 -3.72
N ALA A 87 22.75 11.10 -4.08
CA ALA A 87 24.17 10.84 -4.26
C ALA A 87 24.79 10.47 -2.89
N ALA A 88 25.74 9.55 -2.91
CA ALA A 88 26.54 9.22 -1.72
C ALA A 88 27.41 10.40 -1.28
#